data_AF-A0A1C6S0Y2-F1
#
_entry.id   AF-A0A1C6S0Y2-F1
#
_cell.length_a   1.000
_cell.length_b   1.000
_cell.length_c   1.000
_cell.angle_alpha   90.00
_cell.angle_beta   90.00
_cell.angle_gamma   90.00
#
_symmetry.space_group_name_H-M   'P 1'
#
loop_
_entity.id
_entity.type
_entity.pdbx_description
1 polymer ?
#
loop_
_entity_poly.entity_id
_entity_poly.type
_entity_poly.pdbx_seq_one_letter_code
_entity_poly.pdbx_strand_id
1 'polypeptide(L)'
;MKPARIQRRRTAGWRMPAGAVYVGRPTRWGNPVVVVDGDRAAAVQAYAQLLDVRPDLVAAARAALAGKTLVCWCPVGQPCHGDVLAAVAAGASPQDVLRALTDPPAQAAGHGAT
;
A
#
# COMPACT_ATOMS: atom_id res chain seq x y z
N MET A 1 -4.32 -11.25 -11.22
CA MET A 1 -5.15 -11.01 -10.02
C MET A 1 -4.48 -9.91 -9.22
N LYS A 2 -5.14 -8.77 -8.97
CA LYS A 2 -4.55 -7.66 -8.20
C LYS A 2 -4.30 -8.14 -6.76
N PRO A 3 -3.10 -8.00 -6.17
CA PRO A 3 -2.90 -8.35 -4.76
C PRO A 3 -3.89 -7.58 -3.89
N ALA A 4 -4.71 -8.32 -3.15
CA ALA A 4 -5.81 -7.75 -2.39
C ALA A 4 -5.27 -7.20 -1.06
N ARG A 5 -5.53 -5.92 -0.77
CA ARG A 5 -5.23 -5.34 0.55
C ARG A 5 -6.50 -5.26 1.38
N ILE A 6 -6.48 -5.88 2.56
CA ILE A 6 -7.58 -5.84 3.54
C ILE A 6 -7.17 -5.11 4.81
N GLN A 7 -8.12 -4.41 5.42
CA GLN A 7 -7.92 -3.81 6.73
C GLN A 7 -8.07 -4.86 7.83
N ARG A 8 -7.10 -4.91 8.75
CA ARG A 8 -7.18 -5.69 9.99
C ARG A 8 -8.28 -5.11 10.88
N ARG A 9 -9.11 -5.99 11.44
CA ARG A 9 -10.18 -5.61 12.37
C ARG A 9 -9.98 -6.30 13.72
N ARG A 10 -10.44 -5.65 14.80
CA ARG A 10 -10.51 -6.24 16.16
C ARG A 10 -11.94 -6.57 16.57
N THR A 11 -12.90 -6.46 15.66
CA THR A 11 -14.29 -6.82 15.91
C THR A 11 -14.38 -8.31 16.26
N ALA A 12 -15.22 -8.65 17.23
CA ALA A 12 -15.46 -10.03 17.63
C ALA A 12 -15.81 -10.90 16.40
N GLY A 13 -15.30 -12.13 16.36
CA GLY A 13 -15.47 -13.05 15.25
C GLY A 13 -14.58 -12.81 14.03
N TRP A 14 -13.90 -11.65 13.89
CA TRP A 14 -12.99 -11.43 12.77
C TRP A 14 -11.76 -12.34 12.86
N ARG A 15 -11.37 -12.93 11.73
CA ARG A 15 -10.16 -13.73 11.57
C ARG A 15 -9.40 -13.28 10.34
N MET A 16 -8.08 -13.31 10.43
CA MET A 16 -7.24 -13.06 9.26
C MET A 16 -7.42 -14.21 8.28
N PRO A 17 -7.71 -13.94 6.99
CA PRO A 17 -7.86 -14.99 5.99
C PRO A 17 -6.61 -15.86 5.88
N ALA A 18 -6.80 -17.15 5.61
CA ALA A 18 -5.70 -18.07 5.38
C ALA A 18 -4.81 -17.57 4.22
N GLY A 19 -3.49 -17.66 4.38
CA GLY A 19 -2.50 -17.21 3.40
C GLY A 19 -2.30 -15.69 3.32
N ALA A 20 -3.09 -14.88 4.05
CA ALA A 20 -2.87 -13.44 4.11
C ALA A 20 -1.65 -13.09 4.99
N VAL A 21 -0.92 -12.05 4.60
CA VAL A 21 0.31 -11.61 5.29
C VAL A 21 0.06 -10.29 6.00
N TYR A 22 0.35 -10.25 7.29
CA TYR A 22 0.33 -9.01 8.06
C TYR A 22 1.56 -8.15 7.73
N VAL A 23 1.33 -6.90 7.34
CA VAL A 23 2.36 -5.94 6.93
C VAL A 23 2.35 -4.67 7.78
N GLY A 24 1.87 -4.75 9.03
CA GLY A 24 1.82 -3.60 9.93
C GLY A 24 3.19 -3.20 10.51
N ARG A 25 3.20 -2.10 11.28
CA ARG A 25 4.41 -1.47 11.88
C ARG A 25 5.43 -2.42 12.54
N PRO A 26 5.05 -3.45 13.34
CA PRO A 26 6.05 -4.31 13.99
C PRO A 26 6.69 -5.34 13.04
N THR A 27 6.46 -5.23 11.73
CA THR A 27 7.06 -6.10 10.71
C THR A 27 8.04 -5.30 9.87
N ARG A 28 8.94 -5.98 9.17
CA ARG A 28 9.84 -5.35 8.18
C ARG A 28 9.11 -4.65 7.02
N TRP A 29 7.80 -4.88 6.88
CA TRP A 29 6.93 -4.29 5.86
C TRP A 29 6.16 -3.06 6.35
N GLY A 30 6.27 -2.73 7.63
CA GLY A 30 5.57 -1.59 8.19
C GLY A 30 6.12 -0.29 7.62
N ASN A 31 5.23 0.67 7.33
CA ASN A 31 5.66 2.02 7.03
C ASN A 31 6.32 2.65 8.28
N PRO A 32 7.63 2.99 8.24
CA PRO A 32 8.29 3.67 9.36
C PRO A 32 7.96 5.17 9.41
N VAL A 33 7.44 5.74 8.33
CA VAL A 33 7.05 7.15 8.27
C VAL A 33 5.80 7.36 9.11
N VAL A 34 5.89 8.26 10.07
CA VAL A 34 4.78 8.65 10.93
C VAL A 34 3.86 9.59 10.15
N VAL A 35 2.55 9.39 10.26
CA VAL A 35 1.57 10.32 9.73
C VAL A 35 1.58 11.57 10.61
N VAL A 36 1.99 12.71 10.06
CA VAL A 36 2.00 14.03 10.71
C VAL A 36 0.77 14.80 10.23
N ASP A 37 0.08 15.50 11.14
CA ASP A 37 -1.11 16.32 10.86
C ASP A 37 -2.23 15.60 10.06
N GLY A 38 -2.28 14.27 10.16
CA GLY A 38 -3.26 13.44 9.44
C GLY A 38 -2.95 13.21 7.96
N ASP A 39 -1.85 13.75 7.42
CA ASP A 39 -1.47 13.59 6.01
C ASP A 39 -0.85 12.22 5.74
N ARG A 40 -1.74 11.29 5.42
CA ARG A 40 -1.39 9.92 5.06
C ARG A 40 -0.94 9.78 3.62
N ALA A 41 -1.33 10.69 2.74
CA ALA A 41 -0.84 10.67 1.37
C ALA A 41 0.66 10.92 1.37
N ALA A 42 1.12 11.96 2.07
CA ALA A 42 2.54 12.25 2.24
C ALA A 42 3.30 11.08 2.88
N ALA A 43 2.77 10.48 3.96
CA ALA A 43 3.42 9.33 4.61
C ALA A 43 3.53 8.09 3.69
N VAL A 44 2.58 7.88 2.79
CA VAL A 44 2.60 6.76 1.82
C VAL A 44 3.52 7.06 0.64
N GLN A 45 3.56 8.31 0.17
CA GLN A 45 4.53 8.77 -0.84
C GLN A 45 5.97 8.63 -0.33
N ALA A 46 6.24 9.09 0.89
CA ALA A 46 7.53 8.93 1.55
C ALA A 46 7.92 7.45 1.73
N TYR A 47 6.93 6.56 1.94
CA TYR A 47 7.19 5.12 1.98
C TYR A 47 7.59 4.55 0.61
N ALA A 48 6.95 5.00 -0.47
CA ALA A 48 7.38 4.62 -1.82
C ALA A 48 8.81 5.10 -2.12
N GLN A 49 9.16 6.34 -1.73
CA GLN A 49 10.51 6.88 -1.83
C GLN A 49 11.52 6.06 -1.00
N LEU A 50 11.16 5.64 0.21
CA LEU A 50 12.00 4.77 1.04
C LEU A 50 12.31 3.44 0.33
N LEU A 51 11.31 2.83 -0.31
CA LEU A 51 11.52 1.58 -1.05
C LEU A 51 12.44 1.77 -2.27
N ASP A 52 12.43 2.94 -2.90
CA ASP A 52 13.31 3.26 -4.03
C ASP A 52 14.79 3.18 -3.64
N VAL A 53 15.13 3.67 -2.44
CA VAL A 53 16.49 3.62 -1.89
C VAL A 53 16.78 2.35 -1.09
N ARG A 54 15.86 1.36 -1.09
CA ARG A 54 15.96 0.10 -0.36
C ARG A 54 15.70 -1.10 -1.27
N PRO A 55 16.58 -1.38 -2.24
CA PRO A 55 16.41 -2.48 -3.19
C PRO A 55 16.34 -3.86 -2.50
N ASP A 56 16.96 -4.00 -1.33
CA ASP A 56 16.86 -5.19 -0.48
C ASP A 56 15.42 -5.45 -0.02
N LEU A 57 14.69 -4.41 0.40
CA LEU A 57 13.29 -4.52 0.79
C LEU A 57 12.39 -4.76 -0.41
N VAL A 58 12.68 -4.17 -1.56
CA VAL A 58 11.95 -4.39 -2.82
C VAL A 58 12.08 -5.86 -3.26
N ALA A 59 13.30 -6.40 -3.28
CA ALA A 59 13.53 -7.80 -3.63
C ALA A 59 12.82 -8.74 -2.64
N ALA A 60 12.92 -8.46 -1.34
CA ALA A 60 12.23 -9.22 -0.31
C ALA A 60 10.70 -9.16 -0.46
N ALA A 61 10.13 -8.00 -0.79
CA ALA A 61 8.70 -7.83 -1.00
C ALA A 61 8.22 -8.66 -2.20
N ARG A 62 8.94 -8.60 -3.32
CA ARG A 62 8.65 -9.41 -4.52
C ARG A 62 8.66 -10.90 -4.21
N ALA A 63 9.69 -11.38 -3.52
CA ALA A 63 9.79 -12.81 -3.19
C ALA A 63 8.71 -13.26 -2.19
N ALA A 64 8.44 -12.46 -1.14
CA ALA A 64 7.64 -12.90 -0.01
C ALA A 64 6.14 -12.59 -0.13
N LEU A 65 5.76 -11.58 -0.94
CA LEU A 65 4.41 -11.00 -0.96
C LEU A 65 3.70 -11.16 -2.31
N ALA A 66 4.39 -11.59 -3.37
CA ALA A 66 3.77 -11.81 -4.68
C ALA A 66 2.56 -12.75 -4.57
N GLY A 67 1.43 -12.31 -5.14
CA GLY A 67 0.16 -13.03 -5.13
C GLY A 67 -0.56 -13.12 -3.78
N LYS A 68 -0.03 -12.49 -2.71
CA LYS A 68 -0.62 -12.59 -1.37
C LYS A 68 -1.61 -11.47 -1.09
N THR A 69 -2.60 -11.79 -0.25
CA THR A 69 -3.45 -10.78 0.37
C THR A 69 -2.68 -10.10 1.49
N LEU A 70 -2.58 -8.76 1.47
CA LEU A 70 -1.87 -7.99 2.49
C LEU A 70 -2.83 -7.43 3.52
N VAL A 71 -2.45 -7.50 4.79
CA VAL A 71 -3.27 -7.08 5.93
C VAL A 71 -2.54 -6.01 6.73
N CYS A 72 -3.18 -4.86 6.94
CA CYS A 72 -2.65 -3.81 7.81
C CYS A 72 -3.76 -3.02 8.51
N TRP A 73 -3.42 -2.06 9.36
CA TRP A 73 -4.42 -1.27 10.11
C TRP A 73 -5.00 -0.09 9.33
N CYS A 74 -4.42 0.28 8.19
CA CYS A 74 -4.85 1.45 7.42
C CYS A 74 -6.33 1.33 7.02
N PRO A 75 -7.10 2.44 7.08
CA PRO A 75 -8.49 2.46 6.66
C PRO A 75 -8.64 2.11 5.18
N VAL A 76 -9.75 1.47 4.84
CA VAL A 76 -10.12 1.20 3.44
C VAL A 76 -10.49 2.51 2.74
N GLY A 77 -10.13 2.67 1.46
CA GLY A 77 -10.46 3.85 0.66
C GLY A 77 -9.51 5.04 0.83
N GLN A 78 -8.47 4.92 1.66
CA GLN A 78 -7.44 5.94 1.84
C GLN A 78 -6.06 5.43 1.39
N PRO A 79 -5.10 6.32 1.08
CA PRO A 79 -3.73 5.92 0.77
C PRO A 79 -3.17 4.95 1.81
N CYS A 80 -2.51 3.89 1.35
CA CYS A 80 -2.04 2.82 2.21
C CYS A 80 -0.69 2.27 1.74
N HIS A 81 0.22 2.03 2.68
CA HIS A 81 1.51 1.41 2.40
C HIS A 81 1.38 -0.05 1.92
N GLY A 82 0.28 -0.72 2.31
CA GLY A 82 -0.05 -2.05 1.81
C GLY A 82 -0.29 -2.05 0.30
N ASP A 83 -0.90 -1.00 -0.25
CA ASP A 83 -1.11 -0.89 -1.70
C ASP A 83 0.22 -0.65 -2.45
N VAL A 84 1.14 0.11 -1.84
CA VAL A 84 2.52 0.27 -2.35
C VAL A 84 3.24 -1.08 -2.42
N LEU A 85 3.23 -1.85 -1.32
CA LEU A 85 3.85 -3.18 -1.29
C LEU A 85 3.20 -4.15 -2.28
N ALA A 86 1.88 -4.08 -2.42
CA ALA A 86 1.12 -4.90 -3.35
C ALA A 86 1.55 -4.64 -4.80
N ALA A 87 1.71 -3.37 -5.19
CA ALA A 87 2.18 -2.99 -6.52
C ALA A 87 3.64 -3.42 -6.75
N VAL A 88 4.53 -3.16 -5.80
CA VAL A 88 5.95 -3.56 -5.89
C VAL A 88 6.10 -5.08 -5.98
N ALA A 89 5.32 -5.83 -5.20
CA ALA A 89 5.31 -7.29 -5.24
C ALA A 89 4.77 -7.85 -6.57
N ALA A 90 3.90 -7.10 -7.25
CA ALA A 90 3.42 -7.41 -8.59
C ALA A 90 4.39 -6.99 -9.71
N GLY A 91 5.52 -6.36 -9.37
CA GLY A 91 6.59 -6.02 -10.31
C GLY A 91 6.76 -4.54 -10.60
N ALA A 92 5.89 -3.66 -10.10
CA ALA A 92 6.08 -2.22 -10.26
C ALA A 92 7.40 -1.76 -9.62
N SER A 93 8.02 -0.71 -10.17
CA SER A 93 9.09 -0.01 -9.47
C SER A 93 8.50 0.91 -8.39
N PRO A 94 9.22 1.21 -7.30
CA PRO A 94 8.77 2.19 -6.33
C PRO A 94 8.50 3.58 -6.95
N GLN A 95 9.24 3.97 -7.99
CA GLN A 95 9.05 5.24 -8.71
C GLN A 95 7.75 5.27 -9.51
N ASP A 96 7.38 4.16 -10.17
CA ASP A 96 6.09 4.07 -10.87
C ASP A 96 4.92 4.19 -9.88
N VAL A 97 5.06 3.56 -8.71
CA VAL A 97 4.06 3.68 -7.64
C VAL A 97 3.99 5.11 -7.12
N LEU A 98 5.13 5.75 -6.88
CA LEU A 98 5.17 7.14 -6.42
C LEU A 98 4.49 8.07 -7.43
N ARG A 99 4.81 7.93 -8.72
CA ARG A 99 4.18 8.71 -9.79
C ARG A 99 2.65 8.56 -9.78
N ALA A 100 2.16 7.32 -9.68
CA ALA A 100 0.73 7.05 -9.59
C ALA A 100 0.05 7.62 -8.32
N LEU A 101 0.81 7.86 -7.24
CA LEU A 101 0.31 8.48 -6.01
C LEU A 101 0.34 10.02 -6.04
N THR A 102 1.16 10.61 -6.90
CA THR A 102 1.34 12.07 -7.02
C THR A 102 0.60 12.68 -8.19
N ASP A 103 0.37 11.90 -9.25
CA ASP A 103 -0.37 12.37 -10.40
C ASP A 103 -1.83 12.62 -9.98
N PRO A 104 -2.41 13.81 -10.28
CA PRO A 104 -3.82 14.03 -10.01
C PRO A 104 -4.63 12.98 -10.79
N PRO A 105 -5.74 12.46 -10.23
CA PRO A 105 -6.62 11.61 -11.01
C PRO A 105 -7.00 12.39 -12.27
N ALA A 106 -6.74 11.80 -13.45
CA ALA A 106 -7.12 12.39 -14.73
C ALA A 106 -8.54 12.92 -14.60
N GLN A 107 -8.72 14.24 -14.76
CA GLN A 107 -9.99 14.93 -14.56
C GLN A 107 -11.06 14.09 -15.27
N ALA A 108 -12.00 13.53 -14.49
CA ALA A 108 -13.15 12.85 -15.07
C ALA A 108 -13.86 13.88 -15.93
N ALA A 109 -13.72 13.74 -17.26
CA ALA A 109 -14.40 14.58 -18.22
C ALA A 109 -15.90 14.52 -17.91
N GLY A 110 -16.38 15.59 -17.28
CA GLY A 110 -17.80 15.84 -17.10
C GLY A 110 -18.43 15.99 -18.47
N HIS A 111 -19.04 14.91 -18.95
CA HIS A 111 -20.17 14.98 -19.86
C HIS A 111 -21.35 15.18 -18.90
N GLY A 112 -21.92 16.35 -18.75
CA GLY A 112 -22.35 17.28 -19.77
C GLY A 112 -23.81 17.52 -19.43
N ALA A 113 -24.09 18.65 -18.79
CA ALA A 113 -25.46 19.09 -18.58
C ALA A 113 -26.09 19.39 -19.94
N THR A 114 -27.19 18.71 -20.23
CA THR A 114 -28.27 19.19 -21.11
C THR A 114 -29.57 18.69 -20.54
#